data_AF-A0A7Y9RZY5-F1
#
_entry.id   AF-A0A7Y9RZY5-F1
#
_cell.length_a   1.000
_cell.length_b   1.000
_cell.length_c   1.000
_cell.angle_alpha   90.00
_cell.angle_beta   90.00
_cell.angle_gamma   90.00
#
_symmetry.space_group_name_H-M   'P 1'
#
loop_
_entity.id
_entity.type
_entity.pdbx_description
1 polymer ?
#
loop_
_entity_poly.entity_id
_entity_poly.type
_entity_poly.pdbx_seq_one_letter_code
_entity_poly.pdbx_strand_id
1 'polypeptide(L)'
;MSGSTRSAKQRAARLLPAFLVDALDRLVFRLRRRRIRAVRWFFALFGYNIVKKDDYYSTLPVLEEIEKTRERWDRPSPLSGLDIDVPAMKKRLGALADKWESEFRSSTGDYLANTGKGFGPGYPEFDARTLYYFLREHKPKRYLEVGSGLSTFYASLAGAQNATAGSPLAITCIEPYPFDALRTLDDFTLVEGFVQDIPLSRFEELEAGDVLFIDSSHALKIDSDVAYLFLEVLPKVKPGVFVHIHDVHFPWNGPFPADTWLFGERWPVYWNEAMVVQTFLAFNDSFEILLSTPLVRHHDEAFLSGRFPTYTPLAKDPNPPSSLWLQRIR
;
A
#
# COMPACT_ATOMS: atom_id res chain seq x y z
N MET A 1 15.36 -9.00 -44.21
CA MET A 1 14.38 -8.50 -45.20
C MET A 1 12.98 -8.90 -44.74
N SER A 2 12.29 -8.08 -43.94
CA SER A 2 10.88 -8.32 -43.63
C SER A 2 10.03 -7.68 -44.73
N GLY A 3 9.33 -8.51 -45.49
CA GLY A 3 8.32 -8.02 -46.42
C GLY A 3 7.19 -7.38 -45.62
N SER A 4 7.18 -6.05 -45.53
CA SER A 4 6.06 -5.29 -44.98
C SER A 4 4.79 -5.67 -45.75
N THR A 5 3.96 -6.52 -45.14
CA THR A 5 2.64 -6.86 -45.66
C THR A 5 1.79 -5.60 -45.58
N ARG A 6 1.58 -4.96 -46.75
CA ARG A 6 0.76 -3.75 -46.86
C ARG A 6 -0.60 -3.95 -46.19
N SER A 7 -1.03 -2.93 -45.43
CA SER A 7 -2.29 -2.95 -44.69
C SER A 7 -3.50 -3.05 -45.62
N ALA A 8 -4.63 -3.54 -45.11
CA ALA A 8 -5.87 -3.64 -45.88
C ALA A 8 -6.29 -2.28 -46.48
N LYS A 9 -6.08 -1.17 -45.75
CA LYS A 9 -6.32 0.20 -46.21
C LYS A 9 -5.44 0.57 -47.41
N GLN A 10 -4.15 0.22 -47.37
CA GLN A 10 -3.21 0.47 -48.48
C GLN A 10 -3.54 -0.33 -49.74
N ARG A 11 -4.15 -1.52 -49.60
CA ARG A 11 -4.63 -2.32 -50.74
C ARG A 11 -5.92 -1.72 -51.32
N ALA A 12 -6.85 -1.31 -50.47
CA ALA A 12 -8.10 -0.66 -50.88
C ALA A 12 -7.87 0.66 -51.63
N ALA A 13 -6.89 1.46 -51.20
CA ALA A 13 -6.55 2.75 -51.82
C ALA A 13 -6.03 2.66 -53.27
N ARG A 14 -5.72 1.46 -53.77
CA ARG A 14 -5.33 1.25 -55.18
C ARG A 14 -6.50 0.96 -56.10
N LEU A 15 -7.61 0.48 -55.54
CA LEU A 15 -8.75 -0.04 -56.30
C LEU A 15 -9.99 0.84 -56.12
N LEU A 16 -10.02 1.69 -55.09
CA LEU A 16 -11.17 2.50 -54.73
C LEU A 16 -10.80 3.98 -54.66
N PRO A 17 -11.71 4.88 -55.09
CA PRO A 17 -11.62 6.31 -54.81
C PRO A 17 -11.38 6.62 -53.33
N ALA A 18 -10.63 7.69 -53.04
CA ALA A 18 -10.24 8.07 -51.68
C ALA A 18 -11.43 8.20 -50.71
N PHE A 19 -12.56 8.75 -51.17
CA PHE A 19 -13.76 8.89 -50.34
C PHE A 19 -14.36 7.55 -49.89
N LEU A 20 -14.28 6.50 -50.72
CA LEU A 20 -14.73 5.15 -50.39
C LEU A 20 -13.76 4.47 -49.41
N VAL A 21 -12.45 4.67 -49.58
CA VAL A 21 -11.42 4.17 -48.66
C VAL A 21 -11.64 4.76 -47.26
N ASP A 22 -11.89 6.07 -47.16
CA ASP A 22 -12.16 6.74 -45.90
C ASP A 22 -13.49 6.34 -45.26
N ALA A 23 -14.52 6.08 -46.07
CA ALA A 23 -15.79 5.57 -45.59
C ALA A 23 -15.67 4.14 -45.02
N LEU A 24 -14.93 3.27 -45.71
CA LEU A 24 -14.63 1.92 -45.26
C LEU A 24 -13.78 1.91 -43.99
N ASP A 25 -12.74 2.75 -43.93
CA ASP A 25 -11.89 2.89 -42.75
C ASP A 25 -12.72 3.34 -41.55
N ARG A 26 -13.56 4.37 -41.70
CA ARG A 26 -14.51 4.82 -40.67
C ARG A 26 -15.51 3.72 -40.26
N LEU A 27 -15.98 2.90 -41.20
CA LEU A 27 -16.86 1.77 -40.89
C LEU A 27 -16.13 0.69 -40.08
N VAL A 28 -14.93 0.31 -40.49
CA VAL A 28 -14.08 -0.67 -39.78
C VAL A 28 -13.76 -0.19 -38.36
N PHE A 29 -13.38 1.09 -38.20
CA PHE A 29 -13.16 1.67 -36.88
C PHE A 29 -14.41 1.65 -35.99
N ARG A 30 -15.58 1.99 -36.56
CA ARG A 30 -16.86 1.92 -35.83
C ARG A 30 -17.21 0.50 -35.41
N LEU A 31 -17.05 -0.49 -36.30
CA LEU A 31 -17.30 -1.90 -36.00
C LEU A 31 -16.34 -2.41 -34.92
N ARG A 32 -15.04 -2.09 -35.03
CA ARG A 32 -14.04 -2.44 -34.00
C ARG A 32 -14.41 -1.85 -32.64
N ARG A 33 -14.79 -0.56 -32.60
CA ARG A 33 -15.21 0.11 -31.36
C ARG A 33 -16.47 -0.55 -30.76
N ARG A 34 -17.48 -0.83 -31.60
CA ARG A 34 -18.70 -1.53 -31.16
C ARG A 34 -18.39 -2.90 -30.59
N ARG A 35 -17.54 -3.69 -31.26
CA ARG A 35 -17.11 -5.00 -30.75
C ARG A 35 -16.43 -4.90 -29.39
N ILE A 36 -15.48 -3.97 -29.22
CA ILE A 36 -14.78 -3.77 -27.94
C ILE A 36 -15.78 -3.42 -26.83
N ARG A 37 -16.69 -2.47 -27.10
CA ARG A 37 -17.71 -2.07 -26.13
C ARG A 37 -18.67 -3.21 -25.79
N ALA A 38 -19.11 -3.98 -26.79
CA ALA A 38 -20.01 -5.11 -26.60
C ALA A 38 -19.36 -6.20 -25.73
N VAL A 39 -18.09 -6.53 -25.99
CA VAL A 39 -17.33 -7.51 -25.18
C VAL A 39 -17.18 -7.00 -23.74
N ARG A 40 -16.72 -5.75 -23.55
CA ARG A 40 -16.60 -5.17 -22.20
C ARG A 40 -17.93 -5.12 -21.45
N TRP A 41 -19.00 -4.70 -22.14
CA TRP A 41 -20.34 -4.66 -21.57
C TRP A 41 -20.83 -6.05 -21.17
N PHE A 42 -20.67 -7.05 -22.05
CA PHE A 42 -21.09 -8.42 -21.78
C PHE A 42 -20.41 -8.98 -20.52
N PHE A 43 -19.10 -8.82 -20.38
CA PHE A 43 -18.39 -9.29 -19.17
C PHE A 43 -18.69 -8.44 -17.93
N ALA A 44 -18.96 -7.14 -18.10
CA ALA A 44 -19.38 -6.28 -16.99
C ALA A 44 -20.74 -6.70 -16.39
N LEU A 45 -21.64 -7.31 -17.18
CA LEU A 45 -22.89 -7.89 -16.65
C LEU A 45 -22.63 -9.00 -15.61
N PHE A 46 -21.46 -9.63 -15.66
CA PHE A 46 -21.04 -10.68 -14.73
C PHE A 46 -20.05 -10.17 -13.68
N GLY A 47 -19.89 -8.84 -13.54
CA GLY A 47 -18.98 -8.23 -12.58
C GLY A 47 -17.50 -8.21 -12.98
N TYR A 48 -17.17 -8.57 -14.22
CA TYR A 48 -15.77 -8.62 -14.68
C TYR A 48 -15.34 -7.35 -15.42
N ASN A 49 -14.18 -6.81 -15.03
CA ASN A 49 -13.43 -5.85 -15.82
C ASN A 49 -12.33 -6.57 -16.59
N ILE A 50 -12.47 -6.66 -17.92
CA ILE A 50 -11.58 -7.47 -18.76
C ILE A 50 -10.65 -6.62 -19.62
N VAL A 51 -9.45 -7.15 -19.80
CA VAL A 51 -8.45 -6.71 -20.78
C VAL A 51 -8.12 -7.88 -21.70
N LYS A 52 -7.51 -7.61 -22.85
CA LYS A 52 -7.04 -8.70 -23.70
C LYS A 52 -5.72 -9.24 -23.17
N LYS A 53 -5.55 -10.56 -23.23
CA LYS A 53 -4.30 -11.24 -22.86
C LYS A 53 -3.10 -10.76 -23.68
N ASP A 54 -3.29 -10.46 -24.97
CA ASP A 54 -2.25 -10.03 -25.90
C ASP A 54 -2.07 -8.50 -25.98
N ASP A 55 -2.72 -7.73 -25.08
CA ASP A 55 -2.57 -6.28 -25.07
C ASP A 55 -1.28 -5.87 -24.36
N TYR A 56 -0.25 -5.59 -25.16
CA TYR A 56 1.06 -5.12 -24.70
C TYR A 56 0.99 -3.90 -23.77
N TYR A 57 -0.05 -3.07 -23.88
CA TYR A 57 -0.21 -1.86 -23.07
C TYR A 57 -1.07 -2.08 -21.82
N SER A 58 -1.58 -3.29 -21.59
CA SER A 58 -2.33 -3.61 -20.38
C SER A 58 -1.42 -3.55 -19.15
N THR A 59 -1.87 -2.87 -18.10
CA THR A 59 -1.20 -2.85 -16.80
C THR A 59 -1.54 -4.08 -15.95
N LEU A 60 -2.57 -4.85 -16.34
CA LEU A 60 -2.90 -6.12 -15.68
C LEU A 60 -2.01 -7.23 -16.24
N PRO A 61 -1.17 -7.87 -15.41
CA PRO A 61 -0.34 -8.97 -15.85
C PRO A 61 -1.17 -10.22 -16.10
N VAL A 62 -0.69 -11.08 -17.00
CA VAL A 62 -1.24 -12.41 -17.23
C VAL A 62 -0.60 -13.37 -16.25
N LEU A 63 -1.41 -14.00 -15.38
CA LEU A 63 -0.91 -14.81 -14.26
C LEU A 63 0.03 -15.93 -14.73
N GLU A 64 -0.34 -16.66 -15.79
CA GLU A 64 0.49 -17.75 -16.33
C GLU A 64 1.80 -17.25 -16.97
N GLU A 65 1.91 -15.97 -17.32
CA GLU A 65 3.13 -15.39 -17.89
C GLU A 65 4.09 -14.93 -16.80
N ILE A 66 3.56 -14.32 -15.73
CA ILE A 66 4.39 -13.93 -14.59
C ILE A 66 4.86 -15.16 -13.81
N GLU A 67 4.06 -16.22 -13.71
CA GLU A 67 4.47 -17.49 -13.08
C GLU A 67 5.71 -18.10 -13.76
N LYS A 68 5.75 -18.08 -15.10
CA LYS A 68 6.92 -18.56 -15.88
C LYS A 68 8.20 -17.78 -15.60
N THR A 69 8.08 -16.55 -15.08
CA THR A 69 9.23 -15.70 -14.77
C THR A 69 9.37 -15.43 -13.29
N ARG A 70 8.75 -16.26 -12.44
CA ARG A 70 8.69 -16.09 -10.98
C ARG A 70 10.04 -15.89 -10.34
N GLU A 71 11.04 -16.69 -10.69
CA GLU A 71 12.42 -16.57 -10.19
C GLU A 71 13.03 -15.17 -10.41
N ARG A 72 12.58 -14.43 -11.42
CA ARG A 72 13.08 -13.09 -11.72
C ARG A 72 12.53 -12.02 -10.78
N TRP A 73 11.26 -12.13 -10.36
CA TRP A 73 10.54 -11.07 -9.66
C TRP A 73 10.14 -11.43 -8.22
N ASP A 74 9.85 -12.70 -7.92
CA ASP A 74 9.49 -13.17 -6.57
C ASP A 74 10.75 -13.49 -5.76
N ARG A 75 11.57 -12.46 -5.58
CA ARG A 75 12.84 -12.52 -4.86
C ARG A 75 13.13 -11.19 -4.18
N PRO A 76 13.99 -11.18 -3.15
CA PRO A 76 14.54 -9.95 -2.61
C PRO A 76 15.11 -9.04 -3.71
N SER A 77 14.61 -7.81 -3.76
CA SER A 77 15.21 -6.70 -4.48
C SER A 77 16.52 -6.30 -3.80
N PRO A 78 17.56 -5.89 -4.55
CA PRO A 78 18.72 -5.22 -3.95
C PRO A 78 18.36 -3.85 -3.35
N LEU A 79 17.13 -3.35 -3.56
CA LEU A 79 16.67 -2.02 -3.16
C LEU A 79 17.63 -0.90 -3.58
N SER A 80 18.20 -1.05 -4.79
CA SER A 80 19.16 -0.09 -5.34
C SER A 80 18.64 1.34 -5.28
N GLY A 81 19.49 2.24 -4.79
CA GLY A 81 19.18 3.67 -4.63
C GLY A 81 18.65 4.06 -3.25
N LEU A 82 18.36 3.10 -2.37
CA LEU A 82 18.01 3.36 -0.96
C LEU A 82 19.25 3.27 -0.07
N ASP A 83 19.31 4.15 0.92
CA ASP A 83 20.26 4.06 2.03
C ASP A 83 19.61 3.25 3.16
N ILE A 84 20.06 2.00 3.34
CA ILE A 84 19.45 1.04 4.27
C ILE A 84 20.43 0.68 5.37
N ASP A 85 20.16 1.17 6.58
CA ASP A 85 20.90 0.82 7.80
C ASP A 85 20.07 -0.12 8.70
N VAL A 86 20.09 -1.42 8.36
CA VAL A 86 19.39 -2.45 9.16
C VAL A 86 19.88 -2.50 10.61
N PRO A 87 21.20 -2.43 10.92
CA PRO A 87 21.67 -2.31 12.29
C PRO A 87 21.02 -1.15 13.08
N ALA A 88 20.89 0.04 12.48
CA ALA A 88 20.21 1.16 13.12
C ALA A 88 18.72 0.89 13.36
N MET A 89 18.02 0.30 12.38
CA MET A 89 16.62 -0.09 12.53
C MET A 89 16.42 -1.10 13.67
N LYS A 90 17.28 -2.12 13.76
CA LYS A 90 17.26 -3.11 14.84
C LYS A 90 17.52 -2.47 16.20
N LYS A 91 18.49 -1.56 16.29
CA LYS A 91 18.78 -0.82 17.53
C LYS A 91 17.58 0.01 17.96
N ARG A 92 16.93 0.71 17.03
CA ARG A 92 15.73 1.51 17.28
C ARG A 92 14.57 0.65 17.76
N LEU A 93 14.26 -0.44 17.05
CA LEU A 93 13.21 -1.39 17.44
C LEU A 93 13.49 -2.03 18.80
N GLY A 94 14.75 -2.36 19.08
CA GLY A 94 15.20 -2.81 20.39
C GLY A 94 14.88 -1.79 21.49
N ALA A 95 15.33 -0.56 21.33
CA ALA A 95 15.10 0.51 22.31
C ALA A 95 13.61 0.83 22.53
N LEU A 96 12.79 0.79 21.47
CA LEU A 96 11.34 0.94 21.58
C LEU A 96 10.72 -0.21 22.39
N ALA A 97 11.13 -1.45 22.11
CA ALA A 97 10.63 -2.62 22.84
C ALA A 97 11.04 -2.60 24.33
N ASP A 98 12.25 -2.12 24.66
CA ASP A 98 12.69 -1.99 26.06
C ASP A 98 11.78 -1.07 26.88
N LYS A 99 11.25 -0.02 26.25
CA LYS A 99 10.38 0.97 26.89
C LYS A 99 8.91 0.54 26.90
N TRP A 100 8.42 0.03 25.76
CA TRP A 100 6.98 0.00 25.47
C TRP A 100 6.37 -1.40 25.39
N GLU A 101 7.16 -2.48 25.30
CA GLU A 101 6.58 -3.83 25.15
C GLU A 101 5.73 -4.23 26.36
N SER A 102 6.18 -3.92 27.58
CA SER A 102 5.40 -4.25 28.78
C SER A 102 4.09 -3.46 28.86
N GLU A 103 4.10 -2.20 28.43
CA GLU A 103 2.90 -1.35 28.39
C GLU A 103 1.94 -1.86 27.30
N PHE A 104 2.45 -2.14 26.10
CA PHE A 104 1.67 -2.70 24.99
C PHE A 104 0.92 -3.97 25.42
N ARG A 105 1.64 -4.97 25.93
CA ARG A 105 1.04 -6.24 26.36
C ARG A 105 -0.01 -6.11 27.45
N SER A 106 0.12 -5.12 28.33
CA SER A 106 -0.83 -4.90 29.43
C SER A 106 -2.00 -4.00 29.03
N SER A 107 -1.82 -3.10 28.07
CA SER A 107 -2.77 -2.05 27.72
C SER A 107 -3.61 -2.36 26.48
N THR A 108 -3.15 -3.27 25.60
CA THR A 108 -3.86 -3.54 24.33
C THR A 108 -4.69 -4.82 24.31
N GLY A 109 -4.58 -5.66 25.34
CA GLY A 109 -5.28 -6.94 25.40
C GLY A 109 -4.80 -7.97 24.36
N ASP A 110 -5.58 -9.02 24.19
CA ASP A 110 -5.27 -10.13 23.28
C ASP A 110 -5.54 -9.77 21.80
N TYR A 111 -4.57 -10.06 20.93
CA TYR A 111 -4.65 -9.74 19.51
C TYR A 111 -5.78 -10.48 18.79
N LEU A 112 -5.96 -11.79 19.06
CA LEU A 112 -7.02 -12.57 18.42
C LEU A 112 -8.41 -12.06 18.84
N ALA A 113 -8.58 -11.71 20.11
CA ALA A 113 -9.80 -11.06 20.58
C ALA A 113 -10.04 -9.70 19.88
N ASN A 114 -8.99 -8.91 19.65
CA ASN A 114 -9.11 -7.61 18.98
C ASN A 114 -9.49 -7.74 17.50
N THR A 115 -8.96 -8.73 16.78
CA THR A 115 -9.36 -9.00 15.38
C THR A 115 -10.85 -9.38 15.27
N GLY A 116 -11.43 -9.96 16.33
CA GLY A 116 -12.86 -10.29 16.42
C GLY A 116 -13.79 -9.11 16.72
N LYS A 117 -13.27 -7.89 16.95
CA LYS A 117 -14.08 -6.71 17.31
C LYS A 117 -14.74 -6.01 16.12
N GLY A 118 -14.48 -6.45 14.89
CA GLY A 118 -15.12 -5.91 13.69
C GLY A 118 -14.45 -4.68 13.10
N PHE A 119 -13.19 -4.39 13.45
CA PHE A 119 -12.38 -3.31 12.85
C PHE A 119 -11.76 -3.68 11.49
N GLY A 120 -12.10 -4.85 10.93
CA GLY A 120 -11.54 -5.34 9.68
C GLY A 120 -10.32 -6.26 9.88
N PRO A 121 -9.99 -7.07 8.86
CA PRO A 121 -8.85 -7.97 8.88
C PRO A 121 -7.56 -7.28 8.41
N GLY A 122 -6.45 -8.01 8.40
CA GLY A 122 -5.29 -7.67 7.58
C GLY A 122 -4.14 -6.97 8.29
N TYR A 123 -4.36 -6.31 9.43
CA TYR A 123 -3.30 -5.61 10.15
C TYR A 123 -2.51 -6.53 11.11
N PRO A 124 -1.22 -6.85 10.87
CA PRO A 124 -0.48 -7.82 11.67
C PRO A 124 -0.24 -7.39 13.13
N GLU A 125 -0.22 -8.34 14.07
CA GLU A 125 0.05 -8.06 15.50
C GLU A 125 1.37 -7.32 15.71
N PHE A 126 2.39 -7.71 14.96
CA PHE A 126 3.72 -7.10 15.09
C PHE A 126 3.74 -5.65 14.57
N ASP A 127 2.93 -5.33 13.55
CA ASP A 127 2.80 -3.97 13.05
C ASP A 127 1.99 -3.11 14.04
N ALA A 128 0.92 -3.66 14.62
CA ALA A 128 0.19 -3.04 15.73
C ALA A 128 1.09 -2.68 16.92
N ARG A 129 2.01 -3.57 17.28
CA ARG A 129 3.05 -3.30 18.28
C ARG A 129 3.91 -2.12 17.89
N THR A 130 4.47 -2.09 16.67
CA THR A 130 5.35 -0.99 16.26
C THR A 130 4.62 0.35 16.14
N LEU A 131 3.37 0.37 15.67
CA LEU A 131 2.52 1.54 15.66
C LEU A 131 2.32 2.09 17.07
N TYR A 132 1.93 1.22 18.00
CA TYR A 132 1.76 1.60 19.39
C TYR A 132 3.05 2.21 19.97
N TYR A 133 4.20 1.58 19.74
CA TYR A 133 5.49 2.09 20.21
C TYR A 133 5.82 3.47 19.67
N PHE A 134 5.65 3.70 18.36
CA PHE A 134 5.94 4.99 17.74
C PHE A 134 5.05 6.09 18.31
N LEU A 135 3.74 5.82 18.45
CA LEU A 135 2.80 6.77 19.04
C LEU A 135 3.11 7.08 20.50
N ARG A 136 3.59 6.10 21.28
CA ARG A 136 3.95 6.28 22.69
C ARG A 136 5.29 6.98 22.89
N GLU A 137 6.28 6.71 22.03
CA GLU A 137 7.60 7.35 22.06
C GLU A 137 7.52 8.82 21.65
N HIS A 138 6.83 9.11 20.54
CA HIS A 138 6.85 10.43 19.93
C HIS A 138 5.71 11.34 20.40
N LYS A 139 4.63 10.77 20.94
CA LYS A 139 3.44 11.49 21.43
C LYS A 139 2.96 12.56 20.43
N PRO A 140 2.62 12.17 19.18
CA PRO A 140 2.13 13.11 18.18
C PRO A 140 0.91 13.87 18.71
N LYS A 141 0.70 15.10 18.21
CA LYS A 141 -0.56 15.81 18.49
C LYS A 141 -1.64 15.35 17.53
N ARG A 142 -1.27 14.98 16.31
CA ARG A 142 -2.17 14.52 15.26
C ARG A 142 -1.71 13.20 14.66
N TYR A 143 -2.67 12.32 14.45
CA TYR A 143 -2.54 11.10 13.66
C TYR A 143 -3.61 11.13 12.58
N LEU A 144 -3.17 11.28 11.33
CA LEU A 144 -4.03 11.26 10.15
C LEU A 144 -3.82 9.93 9.42
N GLU A 145 -4.87 9.14 9.32
CA GLU A 145 -4.85 7.79 8.75
C GLU A 145 -5.68 7.73 7.48
N VAL A 146 -5.10 7.17 6.42
CA VAL A 146 -5.76 6.87 5.14
C VAL A 146 -5.87 5.35 5.03
N GLY A 147 -7.10 4.84 4.95
CA GLY A 147 -7.39 3.43 5.14
C GLY A 147 -7.45 3.10 6.63
N SER A 148 -8.65 2.82 7.15
CA SER A 148 -8.86 2.75 8.61
C SER A 148 -9.49 1.44 9.05
N GLY A 149 -9.06 0.94 10.21
CA GLY A 149 -9.49 -0.37 10.70
C GLY A 149 -8.82 -0.77 12.00
N LEU A 150 -8.24 -1.96 12.04
CA LEU A 150 -7.61 -2.49 13.25
C LEU A 150 -6.40 -1.67 13.69
N SER A 151 -5.66 -1.07 12.75
CA SER A 151 -4.61 -0.07 13.02
C SER A 151 -5.14 1.11 13.84
N THR A 152 -6.28 1.67 13.45
CA THR A 152 -6.98 2.76 14.16
C THR A 152 -7.31 2.38 15.60
N PHE A 153 -7.78 1.15 15.82
CA PHE A 153 -8.04 0.65 17.17
C PHE A 153 -6.77 0.63 18.03
N TYR A 154 -5.63 0.18 17.50
CA TYR A 154 -4.37 0.23 18.25
C TYR A 154 -3.85 1.66 18.44
N ALA A 155 -4.07 2.55 17.47
CA ALA A 155 -3.74 3.96 17.58
C ALA A 155 -4.54 4.66 18.69
N SER A 156 -5.84 4.35 18.83
CA SER A 156 -6.69 4.92 19.88
C SER A 156 -6.26 4.46 21.28
N LEU A 157 -5.83 3.20 21.43
CA LEU A 157 -5.26 2.70 22.68
C LEU A 157 -3.98 3.44 23.07
N ALA A 158 -3.07 3.68 22.11
CA ALA A 158 -1.88 4.50 22.35
C ALA A 158 -2.25 5.95 22.69
N GLY A 159 -3.26 6.50 22.00
CA GLY A 159 -3.83 7.83 22.23
C GLY A 159 -4.38 8.00 23.65
N ALA A 160 -5.09 7.00 24.17
CA ALA A 160 -5.62 7.01 25.53
C ALA A 160 -4.50 7.04 26.59
N GLN A 161 -3.43 6.28 26.39
CA GLN A 161 -2.26 6.31 27.26
C GLN A 161 -1.52 7.65 27.16
N ASN A 162 -1.39 8.20 25.95
CA ASN A 162 -0.82 9.51 25.71
C ASN A 162 -1.62 10.62 26.43
N ALA A 163 -2.97 10.56 26.38
CA ALA A 163 -3.84 11.50 27.06
C ALA A 163 -3.68 11.43 28.59
N THR A 164 -3.61 10.22 29.16
CA THR A 164 -3.33 10.01 30.59
C THR A 164 -1.97 10.61 30.99
N ALA A 165 -0.99 10.58 30.10
CA ALA A 165 0.33 11.19 30.28
C ALA A 165 0.40 12.69 29.93
N GLY A 166 -0.74 13.35 29.71
CA GLY A 166 -0.83 14.80 29.44
C GLY A 166 -0.48 15.21 28.01
N SER A 167 -0.55 14.31 27.05
CA SER A 167 -0.24 14.57 25.63
C SER A 167 -1.33 13.99 24.72
N PRO A 168 -2.56 14.51 24.73
CA PRO A 168 -3.67 13.94 23.97
C PRO A 168 -3.37 13.87 22.47
N LEU A 169 -3.84 12.80 21.82
CA LEU A 169 -3.69 12.53 20.39
C LEU A 169 -5.02 12.77 19.68
N ALA A 170 -5.04 13.67 18.69
CA ALA A 170 -6.18 13.81 17.79
C ALA A 170 -6.07 12.82 16.63
N ILE A 171 -7.03 11.91 16.51
CA ILE A 171 -7.09 10.89 15.46
C ILE A 171 -8.09 11.33 14.37
N THR A 172 -7.64 11.37 13.12
CA THR A 172 -8.50 11.58 11.95
C THR A 172 -8.30 10.45 10.96
N CYS A 173 -9.39 9.83 10.53
CA CYS A 173 -9.42 8.69 9.63
C CYS A 173 -10.12 9.09 8.33
N ILE A 174 -9.53 8.78 7.18
CA ILE A 174 -10.11 8.94 5.85
C ILE A 174 -10.35 7.54 5.29
N GLU A 175 -11.62 7.15 5.16
CA GLU A 175 -12.00 5.80 4.79
C GLU A 175 -13.26 5.81 3.93
N PRO A 176 -13.22 5.36 2.66
CA PRO A 176 -14.40 5.34 1.80
C PRO A 176 -15.47 4.33 2.25
N TYR A 177 -15.09 3.25 2.93
CA TYR A 177 -15.97 2.15 3.32
C TYR A 177 -15.74 1.71 4.78
N PRO A 178 -16.04 2.57 5.76
CA PRO A 178 -15.65 2.33 7.15
C PRO A 178 -16.39 1.15 7.77
N PHE A 179 -15.66 0.35 8.53
CA PHE A 179 -16.28 -0.63 9.43
C PHE A 179 -17.05 0.08 10.55
N ASP A 180 -18.24 -0.43 10.90
CA ASP A 180 -19.08 0.16 11.96
C ASP A 180 -18.37 0.23 13.32
N ALA A 181 -17.44 -0.69 13.59
CA ALA A 181 -16.64 -0.70 14.81
C ALA A 181 -15.82 0.59 15.00
N LEU A 182 -15.39 1.25 13.92
CA LEU A 182 -14.67 2.52 14.01
C LEU A 182 -15.50 3.56 14.76
N ARG A 183 -16.81 3.60 14.54
CA ARG A 183 -17.74 4.56 15.17
C ARG A 183 -17.93 4.34 16.68
N THR A 184 -17.37 3.26 17.23
CA THR A 184 -17.37 2.97 18.67
C THR A 184 -16.15 3.55 19.40
N LEU A 185 -15.16 4.06 18.66
CA LEU A 185 -14.00 4.72 19.26
C LEU A 185 -14.39 6.11 19.79
N ASP A 186 -13.86 6.45 20.96
CA ASP A 186 -13.97 7.79 21.52
C ASP A 186 -12.96 8.75 20.86
N ASP A 187 -13.27 10.05 20.86
CA ASP A 187 -12.34 11.14 20.52
C ASP A 187 -11.61 10.99 19.17
N PHE A 188 -12.27 10.45 18.14
CA PHE A 188 -11.76 10.36 16.77
C PHE A 188 -12.68 11.04 15.74
N THR A 189 -12.10 11.45 14.61
CA THR A 189 -12.83 12.03 13.47
C THR A 189 -12.80 11.07 12.29
N LEU A 190 -13.97 10.71 11.77
CA LEU A 190 -14.10 9.91 10.54
C LEU A 190 -14.51 10.81 9.37
N VAL A 191 -13.75 10.72 8.29
CA VAL A 191 -14.05 11.34 6.99
C VAL A 191 -14.38 10.22 6.01
N GLU A 192 -15.67 10.05 5.73
CA GLU A 192 -16.14 9.03 4.80
C GLU A 192 -15.97 9.51 3.36
N GLY A 193 -14.98 8.95 2.66
CA GLY A 193 -14.70 9.33 1.28
C GLY A 193 -13.36 8.82 0.77
N PHE A 194 -13.16 8.97 -0.53
CA PHE A 194 -11.88 8.66 -1.17
C PHE A 194 -10.86 9.72 -0.82
N VAL A 195 -9.62 9.30 -0.53
CA VAL A 195 -8.55 10.23 -0.16
C VAL A 195 -8.25 11.24 -1.26
N GLN A 196 -8.44 10.85 -2.52
CA GLN A 196 -8.25 11.70 -3.70
C GLN A 196 -9.19 12.92 -3.72
N ASP A 197 -10.34 12.84 -3.03
CA ASP A 197 -11.30 13.94 -2.93
C ASP A 197 -10.98 14.89 -1.76
N ILE A 198 -10.03 14.53 -0.89
CA ILE A 198 -9.69 15.31 0.29
C ILE A 198 -8.71 16.43 -0.08
N PRO A 199 -8.98 17.70 0.30
CA PRO A 199 -8.10 18.81 -0.04
C PRO A 199 -6.71 18.65 0.59
N LEU A 200 -5.67 18.99 -0.19
CA LEU A 200 -4.27 18.94 0.25
C LEU A 200 -4.01 19.68 1.57
N SER A 201 -4.77 20.75 1.84
CA SER A 201 -4.66 21.52 3.09
C SER A 201 -4.83 20.65 4.34
N ARG A 202 -5.60 19.56 4.27
CA ARG A 202 -5.74 18.61 5.38
C ARG A 202 -4.41 17.95 5.75
N PHE A 203 -3.57 17.65 4.76
CA PHE A 203 -2.27 17.04 4.99
C PHE A 203 -1.22 18.09 5.37
N GLU A 204 -1.37 19.32 4.87
CA GLU A 204 -0.51 20.46 5.24
C GLU A 204 -0.70 20.91 6.70
N GLU A 205 -1.79 20.50 7.37
CA GLU A 205 -2.03 20.72 8.80
C GLU A 205 -1.09 19.90 9.72
N LEU A 206 -0.49 18.82 9.21
CA LEU A 206 0.45 18.00 9.98
C LEU A 206 1.73 18.79 10.24
N GLU A 207 2.14 18.85 11.51
CA GLU A 207 3.33 19.55 11.96
C GLU A 207 4.45 18.57 12.33
N ALA A 208 5.66 19.09 12.57
CA ALA A 208 6.76 18.28 13.06
C ALA A 208 6.38 17.46 14.30
N GLY A 209 6.59 16.14 14.24
CA GLY A 209 6.21 15.18 15.27
C GLY A 209 4.82 14.56 15.11
N ASP A 210 3.96 15.07 14.23
CA ASP A 210 2.68 14.44 13.87
C ASP A 210 2.90 13.23 12.93
N VAL A 211 1.86 12.42 12.75
CA VAL A 211 1.92 11.17 11.97
C VAL A 211 0.91 11.21 10.82
N LEU A 212 1.39 10.85 9.62
CA LEU A 212 0.57 10.41 8.49
C LEU A 212 0.70 8.89 8.36
N PHE A 213 -0.41 8.15 8.47
CA PHE A 213 -0.48 6.71 8.25
C PHE A 213 -1.18 6.43 6.92
N ILE A 214 -0.58 5.56 6.11
CA ILE A 214 -1.01 5.21 4.76
C ILE A 214 -1.19 3.70 4.69
N ASP A 215 -2.43 3.26 4.57
CA ASP A 215 -2.85 1.90 4.23
C ASP A 215 -3.79 1.99 3.02
N SER A 216 -3.17 2.18 1.86
CA SER A 216 -3.86 2.50 0.62
C SER A 216 -4.49 1.25 -0.02
N SER A 217 -4.99 1.36 -1.25
CA SER A 217 -5.34 0.19 -2.06
C SER A 217 -4.12 -0.64 -2.52
N HIS A 218 -2.90 -0.14 -2.26
CA HIS A 218 -1.59 -0.63 -2.70
C HIS A 218 -1.44 -0.86 -4.21
N ALA A 219 -2.36 -0.30 -4.99
CA ALA A 219 -2.45 -0.47 -6.44
C ALA A 219 -2.35 0.88 -7.16
N LEU A 220 -1.18 1.14 -7.74
CA LEU A 220 -0.95 2.24 -8.67
C LEU A 220 -1.74 2.01 -9.96
N LYS A 221 -2.71 2.89 -10.21
CA LYS A 221 -3.54 2.95 -11.42
C LYS A 221 -3.93 4.41 -11.67
N ILE A 222 -4.55 4.69 -12.82
CA ILE A 222 -5.13 6.02 -13.08
C ILE A 222 -6.13 6.33 -11.96
N ASP A 223 -6.01 7.52 -11.36
CA ASP A 223 -6.89 8.01 -10.30
C ASP A 223 -6.84 7.17 -9.00
N SER A 224 -5.71 6.52 -8.71
CA SER A 224 -5.53 5.76 -7.48
C SER A 224 -5.09 6.62 -6.30
N ASP A 225 -5.43 6.16 -5.09
CA ASP A 225 -4.92 6.69 -3.83
C ASP A 225 -3.39 6.66 -3.78
N VAL A 226 -2.74 5.57 -4.21
CA VAL A 226 -1.27 5.51 -4.34
C VAL A 226 -0.72 6.65 -5.20
N ALA A 227 -1.33 6.92 -6.35
CA ALA A 227 -0.87 8.01 -7.22
C ALA A 227 -1.03 9.36 -6.51
N TYR A 228 -2.19 9.63 -5.91
CA TYR A 228 -2.46 10.87 -5.20
C TYR A 228 -1.52 11.07 -3.99
N LEU A 229 -1.39 10.04 -3.15
CA LEU A 229 -0.59 10.09 -1.93
C LEU A 229 0.89 10.35 -2.24
N PHE A 230 1.46 9.63 -3.20
CA PHE A 230 2.89 9.76 -3.50
C PHE A 230 3.23 10.98 -4.36
N LEU A 231 2.36 11.37 -5.30
CA LEU A 231 2.65 12.44 -6.25
C LEU A 231 2.21 13.83 -5.77
N GLU A 232 1.16 13.91 -4.93
CA GLU A 232 0.59 15.18 -4.49
C GLU A 232 0.70 15.39 -2.97
N VAL A 233 0.43 14.37 -2.15
CA VAL A 233 0.40 14.51 -0.68
C VAL A 233 1.80 14.50 -0.07
N LEU A 234 2.59 13.43 -0.24
CA LEU A 234 3.91 13.29 0.38
C LEU A 234 4.85 14.47 0.08
N PRO A 235 4.88 15.06 -1.13
CA PRO A 235 5.69 16.26 -1.40
C PRO A 235 5.30 17.51 -0.60
N LYS A 236 4.08 17.56 -0.03
CA LYS A 236 3.53 18.71 0.72
C LYS A 236 3.59 18.54 2.23
N VAL A 237 3.83 17.34 2.71
CA VAL A 237 4.00 17.06 4.14
C VAL A 237 5.20 17.83 4.70
N LYS A 238 5.03 18.49 5.85
CA LYS A 238 6.05 19.34 6.46
C LYS A 238 7.25 18.54 7.00
N PRO A 239 8.45 19.14 7.05
CA PRO A 239 9.59 18.54 7.75
C PRO A 239 9.26 18.21 9.21
N GLY A 240 9.75 17.06 9.66
CA GLY A 240 9.53 16.51 10.99
C GLY A 240 8.33 15.59 11.12
N VAL A 241 7.41 15.54 10.14
CA VAL A 241 6.27 14.61 10.14
C VAL A 241 6.76 13.18 9.92
N PHE A 242 6.22 12.25 10.71
CA PHE A 242 6.43 10.83 10.53
C PHE A 242 5.42 10.27 9.53
N VAL A 243 5.87 9.39 8.64
CA VAL A 243 5.01 8.72 7.67
C VAL A 243 5.11 7.21 7.89
N HIS A 244 4.00 6.55 8.19
CA HIS A 244 3.90 5.10 8.24
C HIS A 244 3.19 4.62 6.98
N ILE A 245 3.87 3.83 6.15
CA ILE A 245 3.28 3.16 4.99
C ILE A 245 3.16 1.67 5.32
N HIS A 246 1.95 1.14 5.27
CA HIS A 246 1.64 -0.26 5.54
C HIS A 246 1.66 -1.10 4.25
N ASP A 247 1.78 -2.43 4.38
CA ASP A 247 1.89 -3.40 3.27
C ASP A 247 3.06 -3.18 2.29
N VAL A 248 4.18 -2.68 2.83
CA VAL A 248 5.45 -2.55 2.10
C VAL A 248 6.41 -3.67 2.50
N HIS A 249 6.31 -4.83 1.85
CA HIS A 249 7.08 -6.04 2.19
C HIS A 249 8.55 -6.06 1.74
N PHE A 250 9.26 -4.95 1.86
CA PHE A 250 10.67 -4.87 1.49
C PHE A 250 11.52 -6.02 2.09
N PRO A 251 12.43 -6.64 1.32
CA PRO A 251 12.87 -6.26 -0.02
C PRO A 251 12.03 -6.82 -1.18
N TRP A 252 10.84 -7.38 -0.97
CA TRP A 252 9.97 -7.81 -2.08
C TRP A 252 9.20 -6.62 -2.67
N ASN A 253 9.22 -6.53 -4.00
CA ASN A 253 8.58 -5.46 -4.75
C ASN A 253 7.17 -5.81 -5.24
N GLY A 254 6.78 -7.09 -5.13
CA GLY A 254 5.44 -7.56 -5.42
C GLY A 254 4.69 -7.96 -4.15
N PRO A 255 3.43 -8.42 -4.28
CA PRO A 255 2.66 -8.98 -3.19
C PRO A 255 3.41 -10.13 -2.51
N PHE A 256 3.46 -10.14 -1.18
CA PHE A 256 4.25 -11.10 -0.43
C PHE A 256 3.44 -11.67 0.75
N PRO A 257 3.38 -13.00 0.92
CA PRO A 257 3.89 -14.05 0.04
C PRO A 257 3.10 -14.14 -1.29
N ALA A 258 3.80 -14.30 -2.42
CA ALA A 258 3.15 -14.37 -3.73
C ALA A 258 2.13 -15.51 -3.84
N ASP A 259 2.38 -16.64 -3.19
CA ASP A 259 1.44 -17.78 -3.19
C ASP A 259 0.09 -17.46 -2.52
N THR A 260 0.06 -16.50 -1.59
CA THR A 260 -1.16 -16.10 -0.88
C THR A 260 -1.92 -15.00 -1.61
N TRP A 261 -1.19 -14.07 -2.23
CA TRP A 261 -1.79 -12.85 -2.81
C TRP A 261 -1.99 -12.95 -4.33
N LEU A 262 -1.13 -13.65 -5.07
CA LEU A 262 -1.21 -13.78 -6.53
C LEU A 262 -1.73 -15.14 -6.99
N PHE A 263 -1.26 -16.22 -6.37
CA PHE A 263 -1.54 -17.60 -6.82
C PHE A 263 -2.46 -18.39 -5.87
N GLY A 264 -3.04 -17.70 -4.88
CA GLY A 264 -3.84 -18.33 -3.83
C GLY A 264 -5.27 -18.67 -4.26
N GLU A 265 -6.09 -19.08 -3.30
CA GLU A 265 -7.48 -19.50 -3.53
C GLU A 265 -8.45 -18.33 -3.80
N ARG A 266 -8.00 -17.10 -3.58
CA ARG A 266 -8.78 -15.88 -3.85
C ARG A 266 -8.42 -15.26 -5.20
N TRP A 267 -9.19 -14.25 -5.59
CA TRP A 267 -8.85 -13.45 -6.77
C TRP A 267 -7.45 -12.83 -6.64
N PRO A 268 -6.61 -12.88 -7.70
CA PRO A 268 -5.25 -12.33 -7.65
C PRO A 268 -5.23 -10.85 -7.31
N VAL A 269 -4.34 -10.50 -6.38
CA VAL A 269 -4.11 -9.15 -5.90
C VAL A 269 -2.79 -8.64 -6.47
N TYR A 270 -2.85 -7.61 -7.32
CA TYR A 270 -1.69 -7.08 -8.05
C TYR A 270 -1.11 -5.83 -7.39
N TRP A 271 -0.89 -5.89 -6.08
CA TRP A 271 -0.26 -4.79 -5.35
C TRP A 271 1.12 -4.50 -5.91
N ASN A 272 1.39 -3.22 -6.13
CA ASN A 272 2.62 -2.72 -6.75
C ASN A 272 3.17 -1.47 -6.03
N GLU A 273 2.59 -1.10 -4.88
CA GLU A 273 3.00 0.06 -4.10
C GLU A 273 4.45 -0.03 -3.60
N ALA A 274 4.94 -1.22 -3.22
CA ALA A 274 6.35 -1.38 -2.82
C ALA A 274 7.34 -0.89 -3.91
N MET A 275 7.02 -1.07 -5.19
CA MET A 275 7.84 -0.50 -6.29
C MET A 275 7.76 1.02 -6.35
N VAL A 276 6.58 1.60 -6.06
CA VAL A 276 6.39 3.05 -5.98
C VAL A 276 7.18 3.62 -4.81
N VAL A 277 7.12 2.98 -3.64
CA VAL A 277 7.91 3.34 -2.46
C VAL A 277 9.40 3.31 -2.78
N GLN A 278 9.90 2.23 -3.39
CA GLN A 278 11.31 2.14 -3.75
C GLN A 278 11.68 3.28 -4.73
N THR A 279 10.84 3.55 -5.72
CA THR A 279 11.07 4.64 -6.70
C THR A 279 11.07 6.01 -6.02
N PHE A 280 10.16 6.24 -5.08
CA PHE A 280 10.03 7.48 -4.33
C PHE A 280 11.23 7.74 -3.41
N LEU A 281 11.78 6.69 -2.80
CA LEU A 281 12.94 6.78 -1.90
C LEU A 281 14.28 6.76 -2.65
N ALA A 282 14.34 6.19 -3.85
CA ALA A 282 15.54 6.20 -4.66
C ALA A 282 15.94 7.65 -5.00
N PHE A 283 17.18 8.01 -4.65
CA PHE A 283 17.70 9.38 -4.81
C PHE A 283 16.96 10.46 -3.98
N ASN A 284 16.16 10.04 -2.99
CA ASN A 284 15.46 10.94 -2.11
C ASN A 284 16.33 11.26 -0.89
N ASP A 285 16.61 12.54 -0.67
CA ASP A 285 17.34 13.04 0.50
C ASP A 285 16.45 13.82 1.48
N SER A 286 15.14 13.79 1.23
CA SER A 286 14.12 14.51 1.97
C SER A 286 13.32 13.62 2.91
N PHE A 287 13.41 12.30 2.76
CA PHE A 287 12.83 11.32 3.67
C PHE A 287 13.90 10.32 4.14
N GLU A 288 13.89 10.05 5.44
CA GLU A 288 14.75 9.05 6.08
C GLU A 288 13.91 7.81 6.44
N ILE A 289 14.45 6.61 6.20
CA ILE A 289 13.85 5.36 6.68
C ILE A 289 14.22 5.16 8.16
N LEU A 290 13.22 5.18 9.05
CA LEU A 290 13.42 4.99 10.48
C LEU A 290 13.37 3.53 10.90
N LEU A 291 12.44 2.77 10.32
CA LEU A 291 12.21 1.36 10.62
C LEU A 291 11.48 0.69 9.45
N SER A 292 11.90 -0.53 9.09
CA SER A 292 11.10 -1.44 8.27
C SER A 292 11.06 -2.80 8.95
N THR A 293 9.88 -3.24 9.37
CA THR A 293 9.70 -4.54 10.03
C THR A 293 10.02 -5.70 9.07
N PRO A 294 9.65 -5.67 7.78
CA PRO A 294 10.13 -6.59 6.76
C PRO A 294 11.65 -6.68 6.60
N LEU A 295 12.36 -5.55 6.56
CA LEU A 295 13.82 -5.55 6.39
C LEU A 295 14.52 -6.15 7.61
N VAL A 296 14.08 -5.78 8.82
CA VAL A 296 14.61 -6.39 10.04
C VAL A 296 14.36 -7.90 10.04
N ARG A 297 13.13 -8.34 9.71
CA ARG A 297 12.78 -9.76 9.58
C ARG A 297 13.66 -10.47 8.55
N HIS A 298 13.83 -9.89 7.37
CA HIS A 298 14.60 -10.50 6.28
C HIS A 298 16.06 -10.72 6.65
N HIS A 299 16.68 -9.75 7.33
CA HIS A 299 18.10 -9.79 7.67
C HIS A 299 18.40 -10.52 8.99
N ASP A 300 17.50 -10.46 9.97
CA ASP A 300 17.68 -11.11 11.27
C ASP A 300 16.33 -11.43 11.94
N GLU A 301 15.62 -12.43 11.42
CA GLU A 301 14.40 -12.94 12.04
C GLU A 301 14.64 -13.53 13.44
N ALA A 302 15.85 -14.01 13.72
CA ALA A 302 16.21 -14.56 15.02
C ALA A 302 16.17 -13.47 16.12
N PHE A 303 16.56 -12.23 15.79
CA PHE A 303 16.35 -11.08 16.66
C PHE A 303 14.88 -10.89 17.02
N LEU A 304 13.96 -11.00 16.05
CA LEU A 304 12.52 -10.86 16.32
C LEU A 304 12.00 -12.01 17.19
N SER A 305 12.33 -13.23 16.81
CA SER A 305 11.88 -14.45 17.52
C SER A 305 12.42 -14.53 18.94
N GLY A 306 13.66 -14.10 19.16
CA GLY A 306 14.29 -14.13 20.49
C GLY A 306 13.83 -12.99 21.40
N ARG A 307 13.40 -11.87 20.84
CA ARG A 307 13.04 -10.67 21.61
C ARG A 307 11.55 -10.53 21.87
N PHE A 308 10.69 -11.01 20.97
CA PHE A 308 9.25 -10.82 21.04
C PHE A 308 8.54 -12.17 21.18
N PRO A 309 8.05 -12.53 22.38
CA PRO A 309 7.49 -13.86 22.63
C PRO A 309 6.26 -14.24 21.77
N THR A 310 5.51 -13.26 21.27
CA THR A 310 4.33 -13.48 20.40
C THR A 310 4.65 -13.30 18.91
N TYR A 311 5.92 -13.11 18.53
CA TYR A 311 6.29 -13.04 17.12
C TYR A 311 6.10 -14.41 16.44
N THR A 312 5.40 -14.41 15.31
CA THR A 312 5.22 -15.59 14.46
C THR A 312 6.31 -15.60 13.40
N PRO A 313 7.17 -16.64 13.33
CA PRO A 313 8.16 -16.76 12.26
C PRO A 313 7.52 -16.83 10.88
N LEU A 314 8.18 -16.22 9.89
CA LEU A 314 7.71 -16.09 8.51
C LEU A 314 7.22 -17.40 7.91
N ALA A 315 7.93 -18.50 8.17
CA ALA A 315 7.58 -19.83 7.66
C ALA A 315 6.19 -20.33 8.10
N LYS A 316 5.60 -19.69 9.12
CA LYS A 316 4.28 -20.02 9.69
C LYS A 316 3.33 -18.83 9.66
N ASP A 317 3.75 -17.70 9.09
CA ASP A 317 2.98 -16.47 9.10
C ASP A 317 2.42 -16.19 7.69
N PRO A 318 1.11 -16.39 7.47
CA PRO A 318 0.48 -16.05 6.20
C PRO A 318 0.31 -14.53 6.01
N ASN A 319 0.50 -13.73 7.06
CA ASN A 319 0.38 -12.28 7.05
C ASN A 319 1.54 -11.61 7.82
N PRO A 320 2.78 -11.76 7.32
CA PRO A 320 3.96 -11.28 8.01
C PRO A 320 3.97 -9.76 8.11
N PRO A 321 4.67 -9.18 9.10
CA PRO A 321 4.73 -7.73 9.27
C PRO A 321 5.25 -7.02 8.02
N SER A 322 4.67 -5.85 7.75
CA SER A 322 4.78 -5.10 6.50
C SER A 322 4.95 -3.57 6.70
N SER A 323 5.13 -3.10 7.94
CA SER A 323 5.32 -1.67 8.25
C SER A 323 6.63 -1.08 7.75
N LEU A 324 6.52 0.11 7.15
CA LEU A 324 7.63 1.02 6.85
C LEU A 324 7.38 2.39 7.50
N TRP A 325 8.30 2.81 8.37
CA TRP A 325 8.31 4.12 9.00
C TRP A 325 9.36 5.02 8.36
N LEU A 326 8.93 6.21 7.97
CA LEU A 326 9.74 7.27 7.41
C LEU A 326 9.61 8.54 8.26
N GLN A 327 10.56 9.46 8.10
CA GLN A 327 10.40 10.84 8.55
C GLN A 327 10.78 11.80 7.44
N ARG A 328 9.95 12.83 7.22
CA ARG A 328 10.32 13.95 6.36
C ARG A 328 11.41 14.76 7.06
N ILE A 329 12.60 14.88 6.48
CA ILE A 329 13.75 15.55 7.11
C ILE A 329 14.11 16.92 6.50
N ARG A 330 13.61 17.24 5.30
CA ARG A 330 13.94 18.50 4.60
C ARG A 330 12.75 19.21 4.00
#